data_AF-A0A1A2RU67-F1
#
_entry.id   AF-A0A1A2RU67-F1
#
_cell.length_a   1.000
_cell.length_b   1.000
_cell.length_c   1.000
_cell.angle_alpha   90.00
_cell.angle_beta   90.00
_cell.angle_gamma   90.00
#
_symmetry.space_group_name_H-M   'P 1'
#
loop_
_entity.id
_entity.type
_entity.pdbx_description
1 polymer ?
#
loop_
_entity_poly.entity_id
_entity_poly.type
_entity_poly.pdbx_seq_one_letter_code
_entity_poly.pdbx_strand_id
1 'polypeptide(L)'
;MTIYVLDPAETVLLVEACKTLDRIDAMEAELSRDGLTVAGGRGQLPRPHPLLPELRETQKLASRLVAELALPLPGEQIGRRRSPQAKAAADTRWGRDAKLGFA
;
A
#
# COMPACT_ATOMS: atom_id res chain seq x y z
N MET A 1 2.66 5.36 27.65
CA MET A 1 2.66 4.92 26.24
C MET A 1 1.95 3.58 26.19
N THR A 2 0.74 3.53 25.62
CA THR A 2 -0.03 2.29 25.47
C THR A 2 0.47 1.56 24.23
N ILE A 3 0.80 0.28 24.36
CA ILE A 3 1.21 -0.57 23.24
C ILE A 3 -0.07 -1.14 22.62
N TYR A 4 -0.27 -0.93 21.31
CA TYR A 4 -1.32 -1.60 20.55
C TYR A 4 -0.86 -3.01 20.15
N VAL A 5 -1.71 -4.01 20.37
CA VAL A 5 -1.44 -5.41 20.02
C VAL A 5 -2.44 -5.83 18.96
N LEU A 6 -1.93 -6.37 17.85
CA LEU A 6 -2.77 -6.84 16.76
C LEU A 6 -3.53 -8.09 17.18
N ASP A 7 -4.81 -8.15 16.81
CA ASP A 7 -5.57 -9.39 16.90
C ASP A 7 -5.14 -10.40 15.80
N PRO A 8 -5.58 -11.68 15.88
CA PRO A 8 -5.22 -12.67 14.88
C PRO A 8 -5.66 -12.32 13.44
N ALA A 9 -6.82 -11.69 13.25
CA ALA A 9 -7.31 -11.28 11.94
C ALA A 9 -6.51 -10.10 11.37
N GLU A 10 -6.20 -9.10 12.20
CA GLU A 10 -5.30 -8.00 11.84
C GLU A 10 -3.91 -8.50 11.47
N THR A 11 -3.39 -9.50 12.21
CA THR A 11 -2.10 -10.13 11.90
C THR A 11 -2.12 -10.81 10.53
N VAL A 12 -3.19 -11.54 10.20
CA VAL A 12 -3.35 -12.18 8.88
C VAL A 12 -3.43 -11.13 7.77
N LEU A 13 -4.19 -10.06 7.98
CA LEU A 13 -4.29 -8.95 7.01
C LEU A 13 -2.94 -8.26 6.80
N LEU A 14 -2.17 -8.06 7.87
CA LEU A 14 -0.84 -7.47 7.79
C LEU A 14 0.12 -8.35 6.99
N VAL A 15 0.12 -9.66 7.26
CA VAL A 15 0.95 -10.62 6.53
C VAL A 15 0.58 -10.63 5.05
N GLU A 16 -0.70 -10.62 4.69
CA GLU A 16 -1.11 -10.60 3.28
C GLU A 16 -0.77 -9.26 2.61
N ALA A 17 -0.87 -8.14 3.34
CA ALA A 17 -0.44 -6.84 2.85
C ALA A 17 1.07 -6.84 2.53
N CYS A 18 1.91 -7.35 3.43
CA CYS A 18 3.36 -7.47 3.20
C CYS A 18 3.66 -8.36 1.98
N LYS A 19 3.06 -9.55 1.89
CA LYS A 19 3.24 -10.44 0.72
C LYS A 19 2.80 -9.79 -0.58
N THR A 20 1.75 -8.97 -0.54
CA THR A 20 1.26 -8.23 -1.71
C THR A 20 2.25 -7.15 -2.13
N LEU A 21 2.88 -6.46 -1.18
CA LEU A 21 3.94 -5.49 -1.45
C LEU A 21 5.18 -6.17 -2.04
N ASP A 22 5.61 -7.31 -1.50
CA ASP A 22 6.74 -8.07 -2.06
C ASP A 22 6.49 -8.49 -3.52
N ARG A 23 5.24 -8.84 -3.86
CA ARG A 23 4.83 -9.15 -5.25
C ARG A 23 4.87 -7.91 -6.15
N ILE A 24 4.46 -6.74 -5.64
CA ILE A 24 4.57 -5.46 -6.35
C ILE A 24 6.04 -5.19 -6.68
N ASP A 25 6.94 -5.30 -5.71
CA ASP A 25 8.37 -5.08 -5.91
C ASP A 25 8.95 -6.03 -6.97
N ALA A 26 8.54 -7.30 -6.97
CA ALA A 26 8.97 -8.26 -7.99
C ALA A 26 8.49 -7.89 -9.40
N MET A 27 7.23 -7.47 -9.56
CA MET A 27 6.68 -7.04 -10.85
C MET A 27 7.31 -5.73 -11.34
N GLU A 28 7.56 -4.78 -10.43
CA GLU A 28 8.25 -3.53 -10.77
C GLU A 28 9.70 -3.79 -11.20
N ALA A 29 10.38 -4.72 -10.54
CA ALA A 29 11.72 -5.15 -10.95
C ALA A 29 11.72 -5.81 -12.34
N GLU A 30 10.68 -6.58 -12.69
CA GLU A 30 10.54 -7.18 -14.03
C GLU A 30 10.25 -6.13 -15.10
N LEU A 31 9.29 -5.23 -14.86
CA LEU A 31 8.98 -4.12 -15.75
C LEU A 31 10.17 -3.17 -15.94
N SER A 32 10.99 -2.97 -14.90
CA SER A 32 12.22 -2.18 -15.01
C SER A 32 13.27 -2.83 -15.90
N ARG A 33 13.30 -4.17 -16.00
CA ARG A 33 14.22 -4.90 -16.88
C ARG A 33 13.70 -4.96 -18.31
N ASP A 34 12.42 -5.27 -18.48
CA ASP A 34 11.83 -5.60 -19.78
C ASP A 34 11.27 -4.36 -20.51
N GLY A 35 11.03 -3.28 -19.77
CA GLY A 35 10.41 -2.06 -20.25
C GLY A 35 8.87 -2.12 -20.25
N LEU A 36 8.25 -0.96 -20.48
CA LEU A 36 6.78 -0.82 -20.39
C LEU A 36 6.03 -1.34 -21.63
N THR A 37 6.76 -1.74 -22.67
CA THR A 37 6.18 -2.24 -23.91
C THR A 37 6.93 -3.47 -24.41
N VAL A 38 6.18 -4.44 -24.92
CA VAL A 38 6.74 -5.62 -25.60
C VAL A 38 6.64 -5.45 -27.12
N ALA A 39 7.66 -5.92 -27.84
CA ALA A 39 7.64 -5.92 -29.30
C ALA A 39 6.53 -6.84 -29.81
N GLY A 40 5.67 -6.32 -30.69
CA GLY A 40 4.71 -7.13 -31.41
C GLY A 40 5.38 -7.95 -32.51
N GLY A 41 4.80 -9.09 -32.88
CA GLY A 41 5.26 -9.86 -34.03
C GLY A 41 5.10 -9.09 -35.35
N ARG A 42 5.88 -9.46 -36.39
CA ARG A 42 5.88 -8.96 -37.78
C ARG A 42 4.94 -7.77 -38.07
N GLY A 43 5.45 -6.55 -37.88
CA GLY A 43 4.77 -5.29 -38.26
C GLY A 43 3.76 -4.74 -37.25
N GLN A 44 3.57 -5.40 -36.11
CA GLN A 44 2.73 -4.88 -35.04
C GLN A 44 3.46 -3.79 -34.24
N LEU A 45 2.75 -2.70 -33.94
CA LEU A 45 3.24 -1.68 -33.02
C LEU A 45 3.51 -2.28 -31.63
N PRO A 46 4.49 -1.75 -30.87
CA PRO A 46 4.72 -2.15 -29.49
C PRO A 46 3.43 -2.11 -28.67
N ARG A 47 3.17 -3.16 -27.90
CA ARG A 47 2.01 -3.26 -27.01
C ARG A 47 2.45 -3.06 -25.56
N PRO A 48 1.55 -2.58 -24.67
CA PRO A 48 1.83 -2.50 -23.25
C PRO A 48 2.29 -3.86 -22.70
N HIS A 49 3.25 -3.83 -21.77
CA HIS A 49 3.72 -5.03 -21.11
C HIS A 49 2.56 -5.73 -20.37
N PRO A 50 2.40 -7.07 -20.50
CA PRO A 50 1.25 -7.78 -19.92
C PRO A 50 1.17 -7.72 -18.39
N LEU A 51 2.29 -7.43 -17.70
CA LEU A 51 2.30 -7.21 -16.25
C LEU A 51 1.68 -5.88 -15.80
N LEU A 52 1.52 -4.89 -16.69
CA LEU A 52 0.97 -3.59 -16.31
C LEU A 52 -0.46 -3.65 -15.69
N PRO A 53 -1.43 -4.39 -16.28
CA PRO A 53 -2.73 -4.57 -15.64
C PRO A 53 -2.63 -5.32 -14.30
N GLU A 54 -1.80 -6.36 -14.21
CA GLU A 54 -1.62 -7.15 -12.97
C GLU A 54 -1.00 -6.32 -11.85
N LEU A 55 0.01 -5.50 -12.16
CA LEU A 55 0.61 -4.55 -11.22
C LEU A 55 -0.45 -3.58 -10.68
N ARG A 56 -1.28 -3.02 -11.56
CA ARG A 56 -2.35 -2.10 -11.17
C ARG A 56 -3.36 -2.76 -10.22
N GLU A 57 -3.81 -3.97 -10.52
CA GLU A 57 -4.76 -4.67 -9.65
C GLU A 57 -4.13 -5.06 -8.31
N THR A 58 -2.85 -5.45 -8.31
CA THR A 58 -2.12 -5.77 -7.08
C THR A 58 -1.92 -4.54 -6.20
N GLN A 59 -1.62 -3.37 -6.79
CA GLN A 59 -1.57 -2.09 -6.06
C GLN A 59 -2.93 -1.72 -5.45
N LYS A 60 -4.04 -1.96 -6.16
CA LYS A 60 -5.39 -1.76 -5.60
C LYS A 60 -5.65 -2.71 -4.42
N LEU A 61 -5.24 -3.97 -4.53
CA LEU A 61 -5.34 -4.95 -3.46
C LEU A 61 -4.55 -4.51 -2.22
N ALA A 62 -3.30 -4.09 -2.39
CA ALA A 62 -2.47 -3.56 -1.31
C ALA A 62 -3.16 -2.38 -0.60
N SER A 63 -3.66 -1.41 -1.37
CA SER A 63 -4.41 -0.27 -0.83
C SER A 63 -5.64 -0.71 -0.04
N ARG A 64 -6.35 -1.74 -0.52
CA ARG A 64 -7.53 -2.28 0.16
C ARG A 64 -7.18 -2.99 1.47
N LEU A 65 -6.17 -3.85 1.48
CA LEU A 65 -5.70 -4.58 2.66
C LEU A 65 -5.23 -3.61 3.76
N VAL A 66 -4.46 -2.59 3.38
CA VAL A 66 -4.02 -1.54 4.32
C VAL A 66 -5.20 -0.75 4.87
N ALA A 67 -6.23 -0.49 4.07
CA ALA A 67 -7.45 0.14 4.56
C ALA A 67 -8.28 -0.78 5.46
N GLU A 68 -8.20 -2.11 5.27
CA GLU A 68 -8.89 -3.13 6.06
C GLU A 68 -8.28 -3.35 7.44
N LEU A 69 -6.95 -3.21 7.56
CA LEU A 69 -6.27 -3.21 8.86
C LEU A 69 -6.85 -2.20 9.85
N ALA A 70 -7.37 -1.07 9.34
CA ALA A 70 -8.14 -0.11 10.14
C ALA A 70 -7.43 0.37 11.42
N LEU A 71 -6.09 0.37 11.48
CA LEU A 71 -5.33 0.60 12.71
C LEU A 71 -5.72 1.90 13.45
N PRO A 72 -5.66 1.90 14.80
CA PRO A 72 -5.88 3.12 15.58
C PRO A 72 -4.81 4.17 15.28
N LEU A 73 -5.19 5.44 15.37
CA LEU A 73 -4.23 6.55 15.39
C LEU A 73 -3.68 6.74 16.81
N PRO A 74 -2.55 7.43 17.01
CA PRO A 74 -2.12 7.92 18.31
C PRO A 74 -3.27 8.60 19.06
N GLY A 75 -3.50 8.18 20.30
CA GLY A 75 -4.59 8.64 21.15
C GLY A 75 -5.92 7.90 20.94
N GLU A 76 -6.00 6.96 20.00
CA GLU A 76 -7.15 6.06 19.84
C GLU A 76 -6.81 4.66 20.36
N GLN A 77 -7.78 4.05 21.04
CA GLN A 77 -7.65 2.66 21.53
C GLN A 77 -8.25 1.64 20.57
N ILE A 78 -9.11 2.08 19.64
CA ILE A 78 -9.87 1.23 18.74
C ILE A 78 -9.64 1.70 17.31
N GLY A 79 -9.21 0.78 16.46
CA GLY A 79 -9.08 0.98 15.03
C GLY A 79 -10.43 1.12 14.32
N ARG A 80 -10.47 1.89 13.23
CA ARG A 80 -11.64 2.02 12.35
C ARG A 80 -11.22 2.38 10.93
N ARG A 81 -11.99 1.94 9.93
CA ARG A 81 -11.84 2.44 8.56
C ARG A 81 -12.09 3.96 8.53
N ARG A 82 -11.25 4.68 7.80
CA ARG A 82 -11.32 6.14 7.65
C ARG A 82 -11.43 6.53 6.19
N SER A 83 -12.18 7.60 5.93
CA SER A 83 -12.19 8.26 4.63
C SER A 83 -10.83 8.94 4.35
N PRO A 84 -10.49 9.24 3.08
CA PRO A 84 -9.27 9.97 2.75
C PRO A 84 -9.13 11.31 3.50
N GLN A 85 -10.24 12.04 3.68
CA GLN A 85 -10.27 13.30 4.42
C GLN A 85 -9.92 13.12 5.90
N ALA A 86 -10.45 12.06 6.53
CA ALA A 86 -10.17 11.74 7.92
C ALA A 86 -8.70 11.30 8.14
N LYS A 87 -8.09 10.64 7.14
CA LYS A 87 -6.64 10.33 7.15
C LYS A 87 -5.79 11.59 7.05
N ALA A 88 -6.06 12.46 6.07
CA ALA A 88 -5.29 13.70 5.89
C ALA A 88 -5.35 14.64 7.11
N ALA A 89 -6.51 14.70 7.77
CA ALA A 89 -6.66 15.47 9.02
C ALA A 89 -5.83 14.89 10.18
N ALA A 90 -5.65 13.57 10.24
CA ALA A 90 -4.79 12.90 11.21
C ALA A 90 -3.30 13.12 10.89
N ASP A 91 -2.89 12.97 9.63
CA ASP A 91 -1.51 13.17 9.21
C ASP A 91 -1.02 14.61 9.47
N THR A 92 -1.90 15.60 9.27
CA THR A 92 -1.60 17.01 9.58
C THR A 92 -1.36 17.23 11.08
N ARG A 93 -2.04 16.46 11.94
CA ARG A 93 -1.79 16.49 13.39
C ARG A 93 -0.45 15.84 13.72
N TRP A 94 -0.15 14.69 13.11
CA TRP A 94 1.12 13.98 13.35
C TRP A 94 2.34 14.76 12.87
N GLY A 95 2.26 15.41 11.71
CA GLY A 95 3.33 16.28 11.23
C GLY A 95 3.58 17.51 12.12
N ARG A 96 2.61 17.85 12.99
CA ARG A 96 2.73 18.92 13.99
C ARG A 96 3.34 18.40 15.30
N ASP A 97 2.91 17.22 15.77
CA ASP A 97 3.46 16.60 16.99
C ASP A 97 4.90 16.12 16.80
N ALA A 98 5.24 15.57 15.63
CA ALA A 98 6.62 15.20 15.28
C ALA A 98 7.57 16.41 15.24
N LYS A 99 7.06 17.62 14.97
CA LYS A 99 7.87 18.86 15.01
C LYS A 99 8.03 19.41 16.43
N LEU A 100 7.16 19.06 17.36
CA LEU A 100 7.18 19.51 18.76
C LEU A 100 7.99 18.57 19.68
N GLY A 101 8.26 17.33 19.25
CA GLY A 101 9.05 16.33 20.00
C GLY A 101 10.56 16.35 19.75
N PHE A 102 11.06 17.24 18.89
CA PHE A 102 12.49 17.44 18.58
C PHE A 102 12.96 18.88 18.85
N ALA A 103 12.24 19.64 19.68
CA ALA A 103 12.60 20.99 20.13
C ALA A 103 12.89 21.01 21.63
#